data_AF-A0A7C7A6J3-F1
#
_entry.id   AF-A0A7C7A6J3-F1
#
_cell.length_a   1.000
_cell.length_b   1.000
_cell.length_c   1.000
_cell.angle_alpha   90.00
_cell.angle_beta   90.00
_cell.angle_gamma   90.00
#
_symmetry.space_group_name_H-M   'P 1'
#
loop_
_entity.id
_entity.type
_entity.pdbx_description
1 polymer ?
#
loop_
_entity_poly.entity_id
_entity_poly.type
_entity_poly.pdbx_seq_one_letter_code
_entity_poly.pdbx_strand_id
1 'polypeptide(L)'
;MKYIKVIRISGAYFAREFEKGKKSRKAKKIREVDEETVAEQFLEGDAVVEVIFEDLDREPIEISKESDKELIKKYLGSKFFEN
;
A
#
# COMPACT_ATOMS: atom_id res chain seq x y z
N MET A 1 2.87 9.29 4.25
CA MET A 1 2.44 8.06 4.95
C MET A 1 2.79 6.85 4.10
N LYS A 2 3.21 5.73 4.71
CA LYS A 2 3.49 4.49 3.98
C LYS A 2 2.35 3.49 4.20
N TYR A 3 1.68 3.11 3.13
CA TYR A 3 0.72 2.01 3.10
C TYR A 3 1.35 0.81 2.41
N ILE A 4 0.75 -0.35 2.64
CA ILE A 4 1.16 -1.62 2.04
C ILE A 4 -0.05 -2.19 1.33
N LYS A 5 0.11 -2.60 0.07
CA LYS A 5 -0.85 -3.44 -0.63
C LYS A 5 -0.32 -4.86 -0.66
N VAL A 6 -1.01 -5.78 -0.02
CA VAL A 6 -0.63 -7.20 -0.02
C VAL A 6 -1.44 -7.89 -1.11
N ILE A 7 -0.75 -8.49 -2.08
CA ILE A 7 -1.33 -9.29 -3.15
C ILE A 7 -1.13 -10.77 -2.82
N ARG A 8 -2.26 -11.49 -2.77
CA ARG A 8 -2.36 -12.93 -2.53
C ARG A 8 -3.14 -13.58 -3.67
N ILE A 9 -3.07 -14.90 -3.76
CA ILE A 9 -3.91 -15.72 -4.64
C ILE A 9 -5.40 -15.49 -4.29
N SER A 10 -5.72 -15.33 -3.00
CA SER A 10 -7.10 -15.13 -2.54
C SER A 10 -7.63 -13.71 -2.71
N GLY A 11 -6.84 -12.77 -3.24
CA GLY A 11 -7.22 -11.38 -3.42
C GLY A 11 -6.13 -10.42 -2.95
N ALA A 12 -6.51 -9.17 -2.71
CA ALA A 12 -5.59 -8.15 -2.21
C ALA A 12 -6.27 -7.29 -1.16
N TYR A 13 -5.48 -6.74 -0.24
CA TYR A 13 -5.95 -5.78 0.74
C TYR A 13 -4.88 -4.72 1.00
N PHE A 14 -5.32 -3.56 1.48
CA PHE A 14 -4.43 -2.50 1.92
C PHE A 14 -4.27 -2.54 3.43
N ALA A 15 -3.09 -2.19 3.89
CA ALA A 15 -2.79 -2.09 5.30
C ALA A 15 -1.81 -0.96 5.58
N ARG A 16 -1.72 -0.57 6.84
CA ARG A 16 -0.70 0.36 7.33
C ARG A 16 0.07 -0.28 8.47
N GLU A 17 1.40 -0.19 8.39
CA GLU A 17 2.24 -0.48 9.54
C GLU A 17 2.23 0.72 10.50
N PHE A 18 1.83 0.47 11.74
CA PHE A 18 1.90 1.50 12.78
C PHE A 18 3.21 1.35 13.53
N GLU A 19 4.08 2.36 13.45
CA GLU A 19 5.27 2.45 14.30
C GLU A 19 4.85 2.34 15.77
N LYS A 20 5.51 1.46 16.50
CA LYS A 20 5.35 1.42 17.95
C LYS A 20 6.46 2.24 18.59
N GLY A 21 6.11 2.94 19.67
CA GLY A 21 7.13 3.50 20.55
C GLY A 21 8.12 2.41 20.99
N LYS A 22 9.41 2.76 21.05
CA LYS A 22 10.59 1.93 21.36
C LYS A 22 10.45 0.93 22.53
N LYS A 23 9.44 1.06 23.40
CA LYS A 23 9.22 0.24 24.60
C LYS A 23 8.22 -0.91 24.41
N SER A 24 7.61 -1.08 23.24
CA SER A 24 6.58 -2.11 23.04
C SER A 24 7.18 -3.49 22.70
N ARG A 25 6.94 -4.49 23.56
CA ARG A 25 7.33 -5.91 23.35
C ARG A 25 6.40 -6.71 22.41
N LYS A 26 5.37 -6.08 21.85
CA LYS A 26 4.35 -6.76 21.02
C LYS A 26 4.74 -6.70 19.53
N ALA A 27 4.51 -7.77 18.76
CA ALA A 27 4.72 -7.82 17.31
C ALA A 27 4.08 -6.62 16.57
N LYS A 28 4.70 -6.15 15.47
CA LYS A 28 4.25 -5.02 14.63
C LYS A 28 2.74 -5.13 14.36
N LYS A 29 1.98 -4.05 14.62
CA LYS A 29 0.52 -4.07 14.45
C LYS A 29 0.20 -3.56 13.04
N ILE A 30 0.02 -4.49 12.12
CA ILE A 30 -0.55 -4.23 10.80
C ILE A 30 -2.06 -4.11 10.99
N ARG A 31 -2.67 -3.08 10.41
CA ARG A 31 -4.14 -2.97 10.34
C ARG A 31 -4.53 -2.75 8.90
N GLU A 32 -5.58 -3.45 8.49
CA GLU A 32 -6.21 -3.20 7.20
C GLU A 32 -6.77 -1.78 7.16
N VAL A 33 -6.70 -1.18 5.98
CA VAL A 33 -7.18 0.17 5.69
C VAL A 33 -8.05 0.06 4.45
N ASP A 34 -9.16 0.78 4.42
CA ASP A 34 -10.02 0.83 3.25
C ASP A 34 -9.24 1.40 2.05
N GLU A 35 -9.45 0.81 0.88
CA GLU A 35 -8.86 1.28 -0.38
C GLU A 35 -9.20 2.76 -0.64
N GLU A 36 -10.41 3.20 -0.30
CA GLU A 36 -10.85 4.59 -0.50
C GLU A 36 -9.95 5.56 0.29
N THR A 37 -9.69 5.27 1.57
CA THR A 37 -8.79 6.08 2.41
C THR A 37 -7.36 6.10 1.87
N VAL A 38 -6.87 4.98 1.34
CA VAL A 38 -5.51 4.95 0.76
C VAL A 38 -5.46 5.76 -0.53
N ALA A 39 -6.49 5.66 -1.37
CA ALA A 39 -6.57 6.39 -2.64
C ALA A 39 -6.61 7.90 -2.43
N GLU A 40 -7.46 8.40 -1.51
CA GLU A 40 -7.53 9.82 -1.16
C GLU A 40 -6.15 10.36 -0.74
N GLN A 41 -5.51 9.70 0.22
CA GLN A 41 -4.20 10.11 0.76
C GLN A 41 -3.09 10.01 -0.29
N PHE A 42 -3.18 9.05 -1.21
CA PHE A 42 -2.23 8.91 -2.32
C PHE A 42 -2.39 10.04 -3.34
N LEU A 43 -3.63 10.39 -3.70
CA LEU A 43 -3.94 11.47 -4.63
C LEU A 43 -3.58 12.84 -4.05
N GLU A 44 -3.68 13.05 -2.74
CA GLU A 44 -3.19 14.25 -2.06
C GLU A 44 -1.65 14.41 -2.16
N GLY A 45 -0.93 13.33 -2.50
CA GLY A 45 0.54 13.31 -2.56
C GLY A 45 1.20 13.00 -1.22
N ASP A 46 0.40 12.74 -0.19
CA ASP A 46 0.86 12.49 1.16
C ASP A 46 1.08 11.00 1.45
N ALA A 47 0.96 10.12 0.45
CA ALA A 47 1.14 8.69 0.62
C ALA A 47 1.94 7.98 -0.46
N VAL A 48 2.64 6.93 -0.03
CA VAL A 48 3.37 5.97 -0.86
C VAL A 48 2.84 4.58 -0.53
N VAL A 49 2.63 3.75 -1.55
CA VAL A 49 2.14 2.38 -1.39
C VAL A 49 3.23 1.38 -1.78
N GLU A 50 3.60 0.51 -0.86
CA GLU A 50 4.48 -0.63 -1.12
C GLU A 50 3.63 -1.87 -1.44
N VAL A 51 3.81 -2.43 -2.63
CA VAL A 51 3.10 -3.61 -3.11
C VAL A 51 3.93 -4.84 -2.81
N ILE A 52 3.40 -5.73 -1.97
CA ILE A 52 4.05 -6.98 -1.56
C ILE A 52 3.29 -8.15 -2.17
N PHE A 53 4.03 -9.13 -2.70
CA PHE A 53 3.47 -10.38 -3.21
C PHE A 53 3.74 -11.47 -2.18
N GLU A 54 2.70 -11.92 -1.47
CA GLU A 54 2.89 -12.89 -0.38
C GLU A 54 3.09 -14.32 -0.89
N ASP A 55 2.41 -14.66 -1.99
CA ASP A 55 2.44 -15.99 -2.58
C ASP A 55 3.47 -16.13 -3.71
N LEU A 56 4.21 -15.06 -4.02
CA LEU A 56 5.22 -15.04 -5.08
C LEU A 56 6.56 -14.60 -4.52
N ASP A 57 7.64 -15.26 -4.92
CA ASP A 57 9.00 -14.84 -4.59
C ASP A 57 9.40 -13.67 -5.50
N ARG A 58 8.84 -12.50 -5.19
CA ARG A 58 9.01 -11.27 -5.96
C ARG A 58 9.29 -10.11 -5.02
N GLU A 59 10.25 -9.28 -5.40
CA GLU A 59 10.59 -8.08 -4.64
C GLU A 59 9.40 -7.11 -4.55
N PRO A 60 9.19 -6.47 -3.37
CA PRO A 60 8.20 -5.43 -3.21
C PRO A 60 8.41 -4.27 -4.18
N ILE A 61 7.31 -3.64 -4.60
CA ILE A 61 7.34 -2.50 -5.52
C ILE A 61 6.80 -1.28 -4.78
N GLU A 62 7.59 -0.21 -4.70
CA GLU A 62 7.14 1.05 -4.16
C GLU A 62 6.50 1.91 -5.27
N ILE A 63 5.29 2.41 -5.00
CA ILE A 63 4.52 3.23 -5.93
C ILE A 63 4.15 4.53 -5.22
N SER A 64 4.45 5.65 -5.86
CA SER A 64 4.10 7.01 -5.44
C SER A 64 3.23 7.70 -6.50
N LYS A 65 2.65 8.86 -6.17
CA LYS A 65 1.86 9.67 -7.12
C LYS A 65 2.64 10.05 -8.39
N GLU A 66 3.97 10.11 -8.30
CA GLU A 66 4.87 10.44 -9.41
C GLU A 66 5.27 9.21 -10.26
N SER A 67 4.84 8.01 -9.86
CA SER A 67 5.08 6.79 -10.62
C SER A 67 4.30 6.77 -11.93
N ASP A 68 4.72 5.92 -12.86
CA ASP A 68 4.05 5.77 -14.15
C ASP A 68 2.57 5.38 -13.99
N LYS A 69 1.68 6.02 -14.78
CA LYS A 69 0.23 5.79 -14.71
C LYS A 69 -0.15 4.33 -15.01
N GLU A 70 0.56 3.66 -15.92
CA GLU A 70 0.34 2.24 -16.20
C GLU A 70 0.74 1.38 -15.00
N LEU A 71 1.81 1.75 -14.29
CA LEU A 71 2.26 1.08 -13.08
C LEU A 71 1.23 1.22 -11.95
N ILE A 72 0.75 2.46 -11.72
CA ILE A 72 -0.29 2.75 -10.73
C ILE A 72 -1.56 1.98 -11.08
N LYS A 73 -2.01 2.01 -12.34
CA LYS A 73 -3.19 1.27 -12.79
C LYS A 73 -3.05 -0.23 -12.62
N LYS A 74 -1.88 -0.79 -12.94
CA LYS A 74 -1.61 -2.23 -12.86
C LYS A 74 -1.66 -2.75 -11.44
N TYR A 75 -1.10 -2.02 -10.49
CA TYR A 75 -0.94 -2.53 -9.12
C TYR A 75 -1.90 -1.92 -8.11
N LEU A 76 -2.28 -0.65 -8.24
CA LEU A 76 -3.15 0.02 -7.29
C LEU A 76 -4.59 0.10 -7.81
N GLY A 77 -4.76 0.36 -9.11
CA GLY A 77 -6.06 0.47 -9.78
C GLY A 77 -6.37 1.88 -10.24
N SER A 78 -7.50 2.07 -10.92
CA SER A 78 -7.88 3.35 -11.53
C SER A 78 -8.23 4.46 -10.55
N LYS A 79 -8.49 4.14 -9.27
CA LYS A 79 -8.80 5.13 -8.24
C LYS A 79 -7.58 5.94 -7.78
N PHE A 80 -6.37 5.49 -8.13
CA PHE A 80 -5.11 6.05 -7.63
C PHE A 80 -4.47 7.07 -8.57
N PHE A 81 -5.14 7.45 -9.65
CA PHE A 81 -4.72 8.54 -10.52
C PHE A 81 -5.93 9.28 -11.07
N GLU A 82 -5.80 10.58 -11.27
CA GLU A 82 -6.82 11.37 -11.95
C GLU A 82 -6.86 10.98 -13.43
N ASN A 83 -8.08 10.78 -13.95
CA ASN A 83 -8.32 10.54 -15.38
C ASN A 83 -7.98 11.79 -16.21
#